data_AF-A0A3N5RIC0-F1
#
_entry.id   AF-A0A3N5RIC0-F1
#
_cell.length_a   1.000
_cell.length_b   1.000
_cell.length_c   1.000
_cell.angle_alpha   90.00
_cell.angle_beta   90.00
_cell.angle_gamma   90.00
#
_symmetry.space_group_name_H-M   'P 1'
#
loop_
_entity.id
_entity.type
_entity.pdbx_description
1 polymer ?
#
loop_
_entity_poly.entity_id
_entity_poly.type
_entity_poly.pdbx_seq_one_letter_code
_entity_poly.pdbx_strand_id
1 'polypeptide(L)'
;LELFYEVKSNLTKASLAAMRAAGVTWIQPGIESLSNLTLQLMGKGTTALQNLQLLRWCAELGVRPSWNILYGFPGEDPAEFEQTAQMIPHLFHLSAPCVVLPFRMDRFSPYYNEAASHGLTNVRPYWSYRFAYPGLPEKELADHAYFFEFDYEDGRDPRVDAEPLVRASAAWHKAQKSGAALVVLGEAGQRCVYDTRAGNPEVAPLTESEARLLEATDSAVGIDRLLSTQPDLADALSSFRRKRWVYEENGRVVRLVTIREDGDAACL
;
A
#
# COMPACT_ATOMS: atom_id res chain seq x y z
N LEU A 1 26.33 3.35 6.43
CA LEU A 1 25.45 2.62 7.36
C LEU A 1 24.04 2.70 6.79
N GLU A 2 23.40 1.58 6.48
CA GLU A 2 21.97 1.55 6.16
C GLU A 2 21.21 1.23 7.44
N LEU A 3 20.36 2.16 7.90
CA LEU A 3 19.52 1.96 9.08
C LEU A 3 18.13 1.48 8.65
N PHE A 4 17.68 0.38 9.25
CA PHE A 4 16.38 -0.26 9.01
C PHE A 4 15.51 -0.25 10.28
N TYR A 5 14.22 0.08 10.13
CA TYR A 5 13.24 0.06 11.23
C TYR A 5 11.89 -0.51 10.80
N GLU A 6 11.30 -1.35 11.65
CA GLU A 6 9.88 -1.69 11.56
C GLU A 6 9.04 -0.59 12.22
N VAL A 7 7.98 -0.15 11.55
CA VAL A 7 7.16 0.99 11.98
C VAL A 7 5.68 0.73 11.73
N LYS A 8 4.82 1.47 12.43
CA LYS A 8 3.41 1.57 12.04
C LYS A 8 3.27 2.43 10.78
N SER A 9 2.26 2.18 9.96
CA SER A 9 2.00 2.94 8.73
C SER A 9 1.35 4.32 8.97
N ASN A 10 1.04 4.69 10.22
CA ASN A 10 0.42 5.97 10.58
C ASN A 10 1.43 7.10 10.87
N LEU A 11 2.63 7.04 10.29
CA LEU A 11 3.63 8.09 10.41
C LEU A 11 3.15 9.42 9.82
N THR A 12 3.69 10.53 10.33
CA THR A 12 3.55 11.85 9.69
C THR A 12 4.74 12.11 8.77
N LYS A 13 4.58 13.02 7.78
CA LYS A 13 5.70 13.45 6.92
C LYS A 13 6.89 13.98 7.73
N ALA A 14 6.61 14.76 8.78
CA ALA A 14 7.63 15.32 9.66
C ALA A 14 8.41 14.22 10.41
N SER A 15 7.72 13.20 10.93
CA SER A 15 8.37 12.05 11.56
C SER A 15 9.25 11.30 10.57
N LEU A 16 8.76 11.05 9.35
CA LEU A 16 9.52 10.34 8.31
C LEU A 16 10.75 11.15 7.86
N ALA A 17 10.61 12.48 7.72
CA ALA A 17 11.73 13.38 7.41
C ALA A 17 12.78 13.40 8.53
N ALA A 18 12.34 13.42 9.80
CA ALA A 18 13.25 13.31 10.94
C ALA A 18 14.01 11.98 10.96
N MET A 19 13.34 10.86 10.64
CA MET A 19 13.99 9.56 10.47
C MET A 19 15.03 9.60 9.34
N ARG A 20 14.68 10.19 8.18
CA ARG A 20 15.61 10.36 7.06
C ARG A 20 16.84 11.19 7.44
N ALA A 21 16.65 12.30 8.14
CA ALA A 21 17.73 13.16 8.63
C ALA A 21 18.63 12.44 9.65
N ALA A 22 18.08 11.51 10.43
CA ALA A 22 18.84 10.64 11.33
C ALA A 22 19.57 9.48 10.61
N GLY A 23 19.49 9.39 9.28
CA GLY A 23 20.18 8.37 8.48
C GLY A 23 19.36 7.11 8.20
N VAL A 24 18.06 7.09 8.53
CA VAL A 24 17.17 5.99 8.14
C VAL A 24 16.87 6.06 6.66
N THR A 25 17.21 5.01 5.93
CA THR A 25 16.98 4.90 4.48
C THR A 25 16.02 3.77 4.13
N TRP A 26 15.67 2.92 5.10
CA TRP A 26 14.81 1.76 4.88
C TRP A 26 13.86 1.57 6.07
N ILE A 27 12.56 1.40 5.80
CA ILE A 27 11.54 1.08 6.80
C ILE A 27 10.68 -0.10 6.36
N GLN A 28 10.04 -0.76 7.32
CA GLN A 28 8.96 -1.73 7.08
C GLN A 28 7.68 -1.27 7.76
N PRO A 29 6.80 -0.53 7.05
CA PRO A 29 5.50 -0.15 7.55
C PRO A 29 4.48 -1.29 7.38
N GLY A 30 3.68 -1.53 8.41
CA GLY A 30 2.59 -2.52 8.37
C GLY A 30 1.38 -2.08 7.53
N ILE A 31 1.56 -1.91 6.21
CA ILE A 31 0.52 -1.49 5.26
C ILE A 31 -0.53 -2.59 5.04
N GLU A 32 -0.09 -3.80 4.69
CA GLU A 32 -0.86 -5.05 4.44
C GLU A 32 -1.99 -5.03 3.42
N SER A 33 -2.63 -3.90 3.15
CA SER A 33 -3.70 -3.78 2.15
C SER A 33 -3.90 -2.33 1.71
N LEU A 34 -4.52 -2.19 0.54
CA LEU A 34 -5.01 -0.93 -0.02
C LEU A 34 -6.55 -0.90 -0.12
N SER A 35 -7.25 -1.83 0.55
CA SER A 35 -8.71 -1.80 0.76
C SER A 35 -9.02 -1.39 2.20
N ASN A 36 -9.88 -0.39 2.38
CA ASN A 36 -10.35 -0.01 3.71
C ASN A 36 -11.14 -1.12 4.40
N LEU A 37 -11.91 -1.93 3.67
CA LEU A 37 -12.68 -3.03 4.25
C LEU A 37 -11.73 -4.12 4.77
N THR A 38 -10.72 -4.51 3.98
CA THR A 38 -9.68 -5.43 4.44
C THR A 38 -8.90 -4.87 5.64
N LEU A 39 -8.51 -3.60 5.62
CA LEU A 39 -7.79 -2.98 6.74
C LEU A 39 -8.61 -2.95 8.04
N GLN A 40 -9.93 -2.76 7.92
CA GLN A 40 -10.86 -2.84 9.05
C GLN A 40 -10.99 -4.28 9.57
N LEU A 41 -11.14 -5.27 8.67
CA LEU A 41 -11.15 -6.69 9.03
C LEU A 41 -9.90 -7.10 9.80
N MET A 42 -8.72 -6.59 9.42
CA MET A 42 -7.45 -6.84 10.11
C MET A 42 -7.28 -6.05 11.41
N GLY A 43 -8.15 -5.07 11.71
CA GLY A 43 -7.98 -4.18 12.86
C GLY A 43 -6.73 -3.29 12.78
N LYS A 44 -6.26 -2.92 11.57
CA LYS A 44 -5.00 -2.16 11.39
C LYS A 44 -5.05 -0.73 11.93
N GLY A 45 -6.22 -0.12 11.96
CA GLY A 45 -6.40 1.28 12.39
C GLY A 45 -5.83 2.30 11.42
N THR A 46 -5.61 1.92 10.16
CA THR A 46 -5.18 2.79 9.06
C THR A 46 -6.13 2.68 7.87
N THR A 47 -6.06 3.65 6.95
CA THR A 47 -6.82 3.64 5.70
C THR A 47 -5.91 3.47 4.48
N ALA A 48 -6.49 3.08 3.34
CA ALA A 48 -5.76 2.99 2.08
C ALA A 48 -5.14 4.34 1.71
N LEU A 49 -5.87 5.45 1.86
CA LEU A 49 -5.34 6.80 1.66
C LEU A 49 -4.10 7.11 2.52
N GLN A 50 -4.08 6.70 3.80
CA GLN A 50 -2.89 6.87 4.65
C GLN A 50 -1.71 6.02 4.16
N ASN A 51 -1.97 4.79 3.72
CA ASN A 51 -0.94 3.91 3.17
C ASN A 51 -0.36 4.48 1.87
N LEU A 52 -1.20 4.95 0.93
CA LEU A 52 -0.77 5.60 -0.31
C LEU A 52 0.04 6.87 -0.05
N GLN A 53 -0.41 7.69 0.89
CA GLN A 53 0.29 8.89 1.33
C GLN A 53 1.67 8.56 1.89
N LEU A 54 1.80 7.52 2.72
CA LEU A 54 3.08 7.07 3.25
C LEU A 54 4.03 6.61 2.13
N LEU A 55 3.55 5.77 1.20
CA LEU A 55 4.36 5.31 0.06
C LEU A 55 4.86 6.48 -0.79
N ARG A 56 4.01 7.49 -1.00
CA ARG A 56 4.36 8.72 -1.71
C ARG A 56 5.42 9.52 -0.95
N TRP A 57 5.25 9.77 0.34
CA TRP A 57 6.25 10.48 1.14
C TRP A 57 7.59 9.74 1.21
N CYS A 58 7.57 8.41 1.27
CA CYS A 58 8.77 7.59 1.16
C CYS A 58 9.51 7.85 -0.17
N ALA A 59 8.78 7.91 -1.29
CA ALA A 59 9.36 8.23 -2.60
C ALA A 59 9.90 9.67 -2.66
N GLU A 60 9.23 10.66 -2.05
CA GLU A 60 9.68 12.05 -2.01
C GLU A 60 10.93 12.25 -1.13
N LEU A 61 11.04 11.53 -0.02
CA LEU A 61 12.12 11.68 0.97
C LEU A 61 13.30 10.73 0.74
N GLY A 62 13.26 9.89 -0.30
CA GLY A 62 14.29 8.89 -0.57
C GLY A 62 14.39 7.82 0.53
N VAL A 63 13.26 7.42 1.12
CA VAL A 63 13.18 6.32 2.08
C VAL A 63 12.54 5.12 1.40
N ARG A 64 13.20 3.95 1.44
CA ARG A 64 12.66 2.70 0.89
C ARG A 64 11.61 2.12 1.84
N PRO A 65 10.36 1.87 1.43
CA PRO A 65 9.42 1.05 2.20
C PRO A 65 9.48 -0.42 1.75
N SER A 66 9.62 -1.34 2.71
CA SER A 66 9.38 -2.78 2.52
C SER A 66 8.04 -3.12 3.14
N TRP A 67 7.07 -3.54 2.33
CA TRP A 67 5.72 -3.80 2.81
C TRP A 67 5.10 -4.94 2.02
N ASN A 68 4.09 -5.60 2.57
CA ASN A 68 3.44 -6.74 1.94
C ASN A 68 1.96 -6.47 1.73
N ILE A 69 1.33 -7.29 0.88
CA ILE A 69 -0.13 -7.43 0.86
C ILE A 69 -0.47 -8.79 1.46
N LEU A 70 -1.31 -8.80 2.49
CA LEU A 70 -1.86 -10.00 3.09
C LEU A 70 -3.32 -10.15 2.67
N TYR A 71 -3.73 -11.36 2.29
CA TYR A 71 -5.10 -11.65 1.88
C TYR A 71 -5.62 -12.97 2.45
N GLY A 72 -6.88 -13.28 2.21
CA GLY A 72 -7.54 -14.52 2.62
C GLY A 72 -8.06 -14.50 4.04
N PHE A 73 -8.27 -13.33 4.65
CA PHE A 73 -8.81 -13.28 6.01
C PHE A 73 -10.26 -13.82 6.03
N PRO A 74 -10.70 -14.48 7.11
CA PRO A 74 -12.10 -14.88 7.22
C PRO A 74 -13.04 -13.69 7.09
N GLY A 75 -14.06 -13.82 6.24
CA GLY A 75 -15.01 -12.74 5.96
C GLY A 75 -14.50 -11.67 4.98
N GLU A 76 -13.30 -11.82 4.42
CA GLU A 76 -12.81 -10.94 3.35
C GLU A 76 -13.66 -11.13 2.08
N ASP A 77 -14.07 -10.02 1.48
CA ASP A 77 -14.87 -9.98 0.26
C ASP A 77 -13.96 -10.06 -0.98
N PRO A 78 -14.09 -11.10 -1.82
CA PRO A 78 -13.32 -11.22 -3.06
C PRO A 78 -13.40 -10.00 -3.99
N ALA A 79 -14.50 -9.24 -3.95
CA ALA A 79 -14.65 -8.03 -4.76
C ALA A 79 -13.59 -6.96 -4.44
N GLU A 80 -13.04 -6.96 -3.22
CA GLU A 80 -12.01 -6.02 -2.80
C GLU A 80 -10.67 -6.27 -3.49
N PHE A 81 -10.38 -7.53 -3.88
CA PHE A 81 -9.18 -7.86 -4.65
C PHE A 81 -9.23 -7.25 -6.05
N GLU A 82 -10.40 -7.33 -6.70
CA GLU A 82 -10.62 -6.75 -8.03
C GLU A 82 -10.57 -5.22 -7.97
N GLN A 83 -11.23 -4.60 -7.00
CA GLN A 83 -11.17 -3.14 -6.81
C GLN A 83 -9.74 -2.66 -6.57
N THR A 84 -8.99 -3.36 -5.71
CA THR A 84 -7.58 -3.04 -5.46
C THR A 84 -6.74 -3.23 -6.71
N ALA A 85 -6.96 -4.32 -7.47
CA ALA A 85 -6.27 -4.59 -8.73
C ALA A 85 -6.48 -3.47 -9.76
N GLN A 86 -7.69 -2.91 -9.85
CA GLN A 86 -8.02 -1.80 -10.75
C GLN A 86 -7.33 -0.48 -10.36
N MET A 87 -7.02 -0.28 -9.07
CA MET A 87 -6.27 0.88 -8.58
C MET A 87 -4.79 0.82 -8.95
N ILE A 88 -4.19 -0.36 -8.89
CA ILE A 88 -2.72 -0.56 -8.98
C ILE A 88 -2.06 0.14 -10.18
N PRO A 89 -2.62 0.17 -11.40
CA PRO A 89 -2.02 0.90 -12.52
C PRO A 89 -1.79 2.39 -12.27
N HIS A 90 -2.54 3.00 -11.34
CA HIS A 90 -2.39 4.42 -10.99
C HIS A 90 -1.20 4.63 -10.03
N LEU A 91 -0.69 3.55 -9.45
CA LEU A 91 0.34 3.53 -8.41
C LEU A 91 1.69 3.04 -8.91
N PHE A 92 1.84 2.74 -10.21
CA PHE A 92 3.03 2.12 -10.79
C PHE A 92 4.36 2.83 -10.48
N HIS A 93 4.33 4.13 -10.20
CA HIS A 93 5.50 4.93 -9.80
C HIS A 93 5.84 4.85 -8.30
N LEU A 94 4.95 4.35 -7.47
CA LEU A 94 5.17 4.11 -6.05
C LEU A 94 5.81 2.73 -5.83
N SER A 95 6.37 2.51 -4.64
CA SER A 95 6.98 1.22 -4.29
C SER A 95 5.93 0.12 -4.20
N ALA A 96 6.03 -0.88 -5.07
CA ALA A 96 5.22 -2.10 -5.03
C ALA A 96 5.45 -2.90 -3.73
N PRO A 97 4.48 -3.72 -3.28
CA PRO A 97 4.67 -4.60 -2.14
C PRO A 97 5.76 -5.63 -2.45
N CYS A 98 6.53 -6.08 -1.46
CA CYS A 98 7.55 -7.10 -1.64
C CYS A 98 6.94 -8.45 -2.02
N VAL A 99 5.81 -8.80 -1.42
CA VAL A 99 5.06 -10.03 -1.69
C VAL A 99 3.56 -9.81 -1.48
N VAL A 100 2.76 -10.60 -2.22
CA VAL A 100 1.31 -10.75 -2.05
C VAL A 100 1.07 -12.19 -1.62
N LEU A 101 0.64 -12.42 -0.39
CA LEU A 101 0.55 -13.76 0.20
C LEU A 101 -0.70 -13.93 1.04
N PRO A 102 -1.24 -15.17 1.12
CA PRO A 102 -2.33 -15.43 2.05
C PRO A 102 -1.82 -15.22 3.48
N PHE A 103 -2.71 -14.76 4.36
CA PHE A 103 -2.40 -14.64 5.77
C PHE A 103 -2.06 -16.02 6.34
N ARG A 104 -1.16 -16.02 7.31
CA ARG A 104 -0.75 -17.23 8.03
C ARG A 104 -1.33 -17.19 9.42
N MET A 105 -1.81 -18.33 9.90
CA MET A 105 -2.24 -18.47 11.28
C MET A 105 -1.02 -18.68 12.16
N ASP A 106 -0.70 -17.67 12.96
CA ASP A 106 0.35 -17.73 13.98
C ASP A 106 -0.27 -18.12 15.32
N ARG A 107 0.50 -18.84 16.15
CA ARG A 107 0.07 -19.26 17.49
C ARG A 107 -0.27 -18.05 18.35
N PHE A 108 -1.24 -18.22 19.25
CA PHE A 108 -1.74 -17.17 20.14
C PHE A 108 -2.42 -15.99 19.43
N SER A 109 -2.53 -16.00 18.10
CA SER A 109 -3.36 -15.05 17.38
C SER A 109 -4.84 -15.27 17.69
N PRO A 110 -5.71 -14.25 17.52
CA PRO A 110 -7.16 -14.42 17.63
C PRO A 110 -7.67 -15.55 16.73
N TYR A 111 -7.16 -15.64 15.49
CA TYR A 111 -7.52 -16.71 14.55
C TYR A 111 -7.09 -18.11 15.02
N TYR A 112 -6.06 -18.24 15.85
CA TYR A 112 -5.68 -19.52 16.45
C TYR A 112 -6.51 -19.84 17.70
N ASN A 113 -6.63 -18.89 18.62
CA ASN A 113 -7.33 -19.08 19.90
C ASN A 113 -8.83 -19.28 19.71
N GLU A 114 -9.40 -18.66 18.67
CA GLU A 114 -10.84 -18.59 18.40
C GLU A 114 -11.15 -19.09 16.98
N ALA A 115 -10.38 -20.03 16.43
CA ALA A 115 -10.50 -20.48 15.04
C ALA A 115 -11.94 -20.79 14.60
N ALA A 116 -12.68 -21.56 15.41
CA ALA A 116 -14.04 -21.96 15.09
C ALA A 116 -15.03 -20.76 15.01
N SER A 117 -14.85 -19.71 15.84
CA SER A 117 -15.72 -18.52 15.77
C SER A 117 -15.47 -17.70 14.51
N HIS A 118 -14.29 -17.86 13.89
CA HIS A 118 -13.90 -17.26 12.63
C HIS A 118 -14.16 -18.16 11.41
N GLY A 119 -14.85 -19.30 11.55
CA GLY A 119 -15.09 -20.22 10.44
C GLY A 119 -13.80 -20.89 9.91
N LEU A 120 -12.79 -21.04 10.77
CA LEU A 120 -11.55 -21.75 10.48
C LEU A 120 -11.57 -23.11 11.16
N THR A 121 -11.30 -24.15 10.37
CA THR A 121 -11.38 -25.56 10.79
C THR A 121 -10.08 -26.31 10.47
N ASN A 122 -9.98 -27.56 10.94
CA ASN A 122 -8.83 -28.44 10.67
C ASN A 122 -7.46 -27.77 10.95
N VAL A 123 -7.37 -27.03 12.06
CA VAL A 123 -6.15 -26.34 12.48
C VAL A 123 -5.06 -27.36 12.79
N ARG A 124 -3.92 -27.25 12.11
CA ARG A 124 -2.84 -28.25 12.17
C ARG A 124 -1.46 -27.59 12.03
N PRO A 125 -0.39 -28.17 12.60
CA PRO A 125 0.96 -27.63 12.46
C PRO A 125 1.34 -27.42 11.00
N TYR A 126 1.98 -26.29 10.71
CA TYR A 126 2.47 -26.00 9.37
C TYR A 126 3.38 -27.12 8.87
N TRP A 127 3.22 -27.51 7.59
CA TRP A 127 3.79 -28.75 7.07
C TRP A 127 5.30 -28.91 7.30
N SER A 128 6.05 -27.80 7.32
CA SER A 128 7.51 -27.81 7.49
C SER A 128 7.96 -28.30 8.87
N TYR A 129 7.11 -28.25 9.90
CA TYR A 129 7.45 -28.78 11.23
C TYR A 129 7.68 -30.30 11.21
N ARG A 130 7.01 -31.05 10.32
CA ARG A 130 7.22 -32.49 10.16
C ARG A 130 8.62 -32.84 9.66
N PHE A 131 9.24 -31.91 8.92
CA PHE A 131 10.61 -32.05 8.41
C PHE A 131 11.63 -31.57 9.43
N ALA A 132 11.33 -30.52 10.20
CA ALA A 132 12.20 -30.02 11.25
C ALA A 132 12.27 -30.99 12.46
N TYR A 133 11.18 -31.67 12.77
CA TYR A 133 11.05 -32.59 13.90
C TYR A 133 10.52 -33.96 13.44
N PRO A 134 11.34 -34.72 12.69
CA PRO A 134 10.91 -36.00 12.13
C PRO A 134 10.59 -37.01 13.24
N GLY A 135 9.44 -37.68 13.12
CA GLY A 135 9.02 -38.75 14.02
C GLY A 135 8.27 -38.31 15.27
N LEU A 136 8.09 -37.00 15.51
CA LEU A 136 7.22 -36.51 16.58
C LEU A 136 5.74 -36.76 16.24
N PRO A 137 4.92 -37.24 17.20
CA PRO A 137 3.47 -37.30 17.04
C PRO A 137 2.87 -35.91 16.77
N GLU A 138 1.77 -35.84 16.01
CA GLU A 138 1.10 -34.56 15.66
C GLU A 138 0.76 -33.68 16.87
N LYS A 139 0.38 -34.29 18.00
CA LYS A 139 0.09 -33.56 19.23
C LYS A 139 1.33 -32.83 19.77
N GLU A 140 2.47 -33.53 19.83
CA GLU A 140 3.73 -32.94 20.28
C GLU A 140 4.26 -31.91 19.28
N LEU A 141 4.10 -32.18 17.98
CA LEU A 141 4.38 -31.18 16.94
C LEU A 141 3.55 -29.91 17.15
N ALA A 142 2.25 -30.05 17.44
CA ALA A 142 1.40 -28.90 17.75
C ALA A 142 1.90 -28.15 18.98
N ASP A 143 2.36 -28.83 20.03
CA ASP A 143 2.95 -28.20 21.22
C ASP A 143 4.22 -27.39 20.89
N HIS A 144 4.98 -27.76 19.87
CA HIS A 144 6.17 -27.03 19.42
C HIS A 144 5.93 -26.01 18.30
N ALA A 145 4.87 -26.16 17.51
CA ALA A 145 4.62 -25.34 16.33
C ALA A 145 4.21 -23.91 16.68
N TYR A 146 4.73 -22.93 15.96
CA TYR A 146 4.26 -21.55 16.01
C TYR A 146 3.36 -21.17 14.83
N PHE A 147 3.44 -21.90 13.71
CA PHE A 147 2.62 -21.63 12.52
C PHE A 147 1.66 -22.79 12.27
N PHE A 148 0.45 -22.46 11.83
CA PHE A 148 -0.61 -23.42 11.60
C PHE A 148 -1.23 -23.25 10.21
N GLU A 149 -1.59 -24.37 9.61
CA GLU A 149 -2.52 -24.46 8.48
C GLU A 149 -3.94 -24.68 9.00
N PHE A 150 -4.91 -24.38 8.17
CA PHE A 150 -6.34 -24.49 8.46
C PHE A 150 -7.11 -24.60 7.14
N ASP A 151 -8.37 -25.00 7.25
CA ASP A 151 -9.31 -25.03 6.15
C ASP A 151 -10.45 -24.04 6.44
N TYR A 152 -10.97 -23.37 5.42
CA TYR A 152 -12.13 -22.49 5.57
C TYR A 152 -13.42 -23.32 5.61
N GLU A 153 -14.29 -23.06 6.58
CA GLU A 153 -15.55 -23.79 6.74
C GLU A 153 -16.47 -23.67 5.51
N ASP A 154 -16.43 -22.52 4.82
CA ASP A 154 -17.20 -22.26 3.60
C ASP A 154 -16.54 -22.82 2.32
N GLY A 155 -15.37 -23.47 2.44
CA GLY A 155 -14.66 -24.07 1.33
C GLY A 155 -14.02 -23.08 0.36
N ARG A 156 -13.91 -21.79 0.71
CA ARG A 156 -13.24 -20.79 -0.15
C ARG A 156 -11.77 -21.16 -0.38
N ASP A 157 -11.25 -20.84 -1.56
CA ASP A 157 -9.81 -20.80 -1.82
C ASP A 157 -9.39 -19.35 -2.13
N PRO A 158 -8.86 -18.62 -1.14
CA PRO A 158 -8.54 -17.21 -1.31
C PRO A 158 -7.44 -16.97 -2.35
N ARG A 159 -6.68 -18.01 -2.74
CA ARG A 159 -5.66 -17.89 -3.79
C ARG A 159 -6.29 -17.71 -5.17
N VAL A 160 -7.46 -18.30 -5.39
CA VAL A 160 -8.23 -18.12 -6.63
C VAL A 160 -8.82 -16.72 -6.63
N ASP A 161 -9.44 -16.31 -5.53
CA ASP A 161 -10.06 -14.98 -5.40
C ASP A 161 -9.05 -13.84 -5.55
N ALA A 162 -7.83 -14.00 -5.02
CA ALA A 162 -6.78 -12.98 -5.08
C ALA A 162 -5.99 -12.95 -6.41
N GLU A 163 -6.32 -13.80 -7.39
CA GLU A 163 -5.60 -13.85 -8.67
C GLU A 163 -5.49 -12.48 -9.38
N PRO A 164 -6.56 -11.66 -9.46
CA PRO A 164 -6.47 -10.33 -10.07
C PRO A 164 -5.46 -9.42 -9.36
N LEU A 165 -5.43 -9.47 -8.02
CA LEU A 165 -4.52 -8.69 -7.19
C LEU A 165 -3.06 -9.14 -7.37
N VAL A 166 -2.81 -10.44 -7.39
CA VAL A 166 -1.47 -11.01 -7.65
C VAL A 166 -0.97 -10.59 -9.04
N ARG A 167 -1.83 -10.69 -10.06
CA ARG A 167 -1.50 -10.28 -11.43
C ARG A 167 -1.19 -8.78 -11.53
N ALA A 168 -2.02 -7.94 -10.89
CA ALA A 168 -1.82 -6.51 -10.87
C ALA A 168 -0.53 -6.13 -10.13
N SER A 169 -0.22 -6.78 -9.00
CA SER A 169 1.04 -6.58 -8.28
C SER A 169 2.28 -6.98 -9.11
N ALA A 170 2.20 -8.07 -9.87
CA ALA A 170 3.26 -8.43 -10.81
C ALA A 170 3.46 -7.37 -11.90
N ALA A 171 2.37 -6.80 -12.43
CA ALA A 171 2.44 -5.67 -13.37
C ALA A 171 3.05 -4.42 -12.73
N TRP A 172 2.73 -4.14 -11.47
CA TRP A 172 3.31 -3.04 -10.69
C TRP A 172 4.83 -3.18 -10.58
N HIS A 173 5.33 -4.35 -10.18
CA HIS A 173 6.76 -4.61 -10.15
C HIS A 173 7.43 -4.42 -11.52
N LYS A 174 6.79 -4.85 -12.60
CA LYS A 174 7.31 -4.66 -13.95
C LYS A 174 7.41 -3.17 -14.30
N ALA A 175 6.35 -2.39 -14.05
CA ALA A 175 6.32 -0.96 -14.32
C ALA A 175 7.36 -0.20 -13.49
N GLN A 176 7.50 -0.53 -12.20
CA GLN A 176 8.52 0.06 -11.33
C GLN A 176 9.94 -0.25 -11.83
N LYS A 177 10.23 -1.49 -12.25
CA LYS A 177 11.52 -1.87 -12.84
C LYS A 177 11.80 -1.14 -14.16
N SER A 178 10.76 -0.81 -14.92
CA SER A 178 10.84 -0.02 -16.14
C SER A 178 10.96 1.49 -15.91
N GLY A 179 10.99 1.95 -14.65
CA GLY A 179 11.14 3.38 -14.33
C GLY A 179 9.85 4.19 -14.45
N ALA A 180 8.69 3.57 -14.22
CA ALA A 180 7.42 4.29 -14.16
C ALA A 180 7.52 5.45 -13.15
N ALA A 181 7.10 6.64 -13.58
CA ALA A 181 7.23 7.89 -12.85
C ALA A 181 5.94 8.69 -12.92
N LEU A 182 5.67 9.43 -11.85
CA LEU A 182 4.65 10.48 -11.79
C LEU A 182 5.19 11.56 -10.85
N VAL A 183 5.90 12.52 -11.44
CA VAL A 183 6.73 13.47 -10.70
C VAL A 183 6.56 14.89 -11.23
N VAL A 184 6.62 15.87 -10.34
CA VAL A 184 6.69 17.29 -10.72
C VAL A 184 8.12 17.62 -11.16
N LEU A 185 8.26 18.28 -12.30
CA LEU A 185 9.51 18.84 -12.81
C LEU A 185 9.39 20.37 -12.94
N GLY A 186 10.53 21.06 -12.93
CA GLY A 186 10.63 22.50 -13.18
C GLY A 186 10.51 23.39 -11.93
N GLU A 187 10.81 24.68 -12.12
CA GLU A 187 10.83 25.68 -11.05
C GLU A 187 9.45 26.31 -10.79
N ALA A 188 9.34 27.09 -9.71
CA ALA A 188 8.12 27.82 -9.37
C ALA A 188 7.64 28.69 -10.55
N GLY A 189 6.36 28.55 -10.92
CA GLY A 189 5.74 29.25 -12.06
C GLY A 189 5.92 28.56 -13.42
N GLN A 190 6.74 27.51 -13.52
CA GLN A 190 6.94 26.71 -14.74
C GLN A 190 6.89 25.20 -14.48
N ARG A 191 6.20 24.77 -13.42
CA ARG A 191 6.09 23.37 -13.04
C ARG A 191 5.25 22.57 -14.05
N CYS A 192 5.66 21.34 -14.32
CA CYS A 192 4.87 20.36 -15.07
C CYS A 192 4.89 19.01 -14.37
N VAL A 193 3.93 18.13 -14.69
CA VAL A 193 3.95 16.73 -14.27
C VAL A 193 4.46 15.88 -15.42
N TYR A 194 5.48 15.08 -15.13
CA TYR A 194 6.02 14.04 -16.00
C TYR A 194 5.44 12.70 -15.58
N ASP A 195 4.70 12.04 -16.48
CA ASP A 195 4.03 10.78 -16.25
C ASP A 195 4.49 9.73 -17.27
N THR A 196 5.03 8.61 -16.80
CA THR A 196 5.43 7.46 -17.64
C THR A 196 4.71 6.18 -17.25
N ARG A 197 3.69 6.25 -16.37
CA ARG A 197 2.98 5.06 -15.87
C ARG A 197 2.35 4.22 -16.98
N ALA A 198 1.91 4.86 -18.06
CA ALA A 198 1.34 4.20 -19.23
C ALA A 198 2.40 3.68 -20.24
N GLY A 199 3.69 3.82 -19.94
CA GLY A 199 4.82 3.40 -20.77
C GLY A 199 5.31 4.47 -21.76
N ASN A 200 4.45 5.38 -22.20
CA ASN A 200 4.86 6.55 -22.98
C ASN A 200 4.97 7.79 -22.07
N PRO A 201 6.04 8.58 -22.19
CA PRO A 201 6.16 9.82 -21.44
C PRO A 201 5.13 10.87 -21.86
N GLU A 202 4.41 11.40 -20.88
CA GLU A 202 3.54 12.56 -21.02
C GLU A 202 4.05 13.70 -20.13
N VAL A 203 4.04 14.92 -20.67
CA VAL A 203 4.39 16.14 -19.93
C VAL A 203 3.19 17.07 -19.95
N ALA A 204 2.68 17.39 -18.76
CA ALA A 204 1.53 18.28 -18.62
C ALA A 204 1.89 19.49 -17.74
N PRO A 205 1.93 20.71 -18.28
CA PRO A 205 2.11 21.93 -17.50
C PRO A 205 1.05 22.05 -16.40
N LEU A 206 1.46 22.54 -15.23
CA LEU A 206 0.54 22.82 -14.13
C LEU A 206 0.02 24.25 -14.24
N THR A 207 -1.30 24.39 -14.17
CA THR A 207 -1.91 25.69 -13.88
C THR A 207 -1.64 26.12 -12.43
N GLU A 208 -1.86 27.40 -12.12
CA GLU A 208 -1.71 27.91 -10.75
C GLU A 208 -2.64 27.18 -9.75
N SER A 209 -3.90 26.94 -10.12
CA SER A 209 -4.85 26.19 -9.30
C SER A 209 -4.44 24.73 -9.12
N GLU A 210 -3.90 24.06 -10.15
CA GLU A 210 -3.38 22.71 -10.03
C GLU A 210 -2.13 22.65 -9.13
N ALA A 211 -1.24 23.64 -9.21
CA ALA A 211 -0.09 23.74 -8.31
C ALA A 211 -0.53 23.93 -6.85
N ARG A 212 -1.52 24.79 -6.58
CA ARG A 212 -2.12 24.95 -5.25
C ARG A 212 -2.81 23.67 -4.76
N LEU A 213 -3.48 22.94 -5.65
CA LEU A 213 -4.12 21.67 -5.31
C LEU A 213 -3.10 20.60 -4.92
N LEU A 214 -1.92 20.52 -5.57
CA LEU A 214 -0.84 19.61 -5.17
C LEU A 214 -0.43 19.83 -3.71
N GLU A 215 -0.22 21.08 -3.31
CA GLU A 215 0.16 21.41 -1.94
C GLU A 215 -0.98 21.09 -0.96
N ALA A 216 -2.22 21.44 -1.31
CA ALA A 216 -3.40 21.22 -0.47
C ALA A 216 -3.75 19.73 -0.26
N THR A 217 -3.23 18.84 -1.11
CA THR A 217 -3.49 17.40 -1.08
C THR A 217 -2.26 16.56 -0.73
N ASP A 218 -1.19 17.19 -0.20
CA ASP A 218 -0.03 16.47 0.33
C ASP A 218 -0.45 15.46 1.42
N SER A 219 -1.36 15.85 2.30
CA SER A 219 -2.03 14.91 3.19
C SER A 219 -3.46 14.65 2.71
N ALA A 220 -4.02 13.50 3.08
CA ALA A 220 -5.41 13.16 2.78
C ALA A 220 -6.36 14.20 3.43
N VAL A 221 -7.14 14.89 2.62
CA VAL A 221 -8.07 15.95 3.05
C VAL A 221 -9.50 15.62 2.63
N GLY A 222 -10.49 16.12 3.38
CA GLY A 222 -11.90 15.99 3.00
C GLY A 222 -12.24 16.91 1.84
N ILE A 223 -12.87 16.37 0.79
CA ILE A 223 -13.15 17.10 -0.47
C ILE A 223 -14.10 18.28 -0.20
N ASP A 224 -15.17 18.07 0.57
CA ASP A 224 -16.14 19.14 0.89
C ASP A 224 -15.49 20.29 1.66
N ARG A 225 -14.60 19.97 2.60
CA ARG A 225 -13.83 20.98 3.35
C ARG A 225 -12.86 21.73 2.44
N LEU A 226 -12.17 21.02 1.55
CA LEU A 226 -11.25 21.61 0.60
C LEU A 226 -11.97 22.61 -0.30
N LEU A 227 -13.08 22.20 -0.92
CA LEU A 227 -13.82 23.02 -1.89
C LEU A 227 -14.65 24.14 -1.23
N SER A 228 -15.10 23.97 0.02
CA SER A 228 -15.72 25.08 0.75
C SER A 228 -14.73 26.18 1.14
N THR A 229 -13.46 25.81 1.38
CA THR A 229 -12.40 26.78 1.73
C THR A 229 -11.75 27.40 0.49
N GLN A 230 -11.62 26.62 -0.59
CA GLN A 230 -10.95 26.99 -1.84
C GLN A 230 -11.80 26.54 -3.05
N PRO A 231 -12.94 27.20 -3.32
CA PRO A 231 -13.88 26.77 -4.36
C PRO A 231 -13.29 26.83 -5.78
N ASP A 232 -12.29 27.68 -5.98
CA ASP A 232 -11.54 27.82 -7.23
C ASP A 232 -10.72 26.57 -7.60
N LEU A 233 -10.56 25.60 -6.68
CA LEU A 233 -9.87 24.34 -6.93
C LEU A 233 -10.74 23.23 -7.55
N ALA A 234 -12.04 23.45 -7.75
CA ALA A 234 -12.96 22.42 -8.26
C ALA A 234 -12.56 21.91 -9.67
N ASP A 235 -12.14 22.81 -10.56
CA ASP A 235 -11.71 22.46 -11.91
C ASP A 235 -10.34 21.75 -11.90
N ALA A 236 -9.44 22.18 -11.02
CA ALA A 236 -8.15 21.52 -10.80
C ALA A 236 -8.34 20.09 -10.28
N LEU A 237 -9.26 19.88 -9.34
CA LEU A 237 -9.58 18.54 -8.82
C LEU A 237 -10.16 17.65 -9.92
N SER A 238 -11.07 18.21 -10.73
CA SER A 238 -11.64 17.51 -11.88
C SER A 238 -10.57 17.14 -12.93
N SER A 239 -9.58 18.02 -13.15
CA SER A 239 -8.40 17.73 -13.98
C SER A 239 -7.58 16.58 -13.40
N PHE A 240 -7.27 16.62 -12.10
CA PHE A 240 -6.47 15.59 -11.43
C PHE A 240 -7.16 14.21 -11.44
N ARG A 241 -8.49 14.17 -11.30
CA ARG A 241 -9.29 12.95 -11.45
C ARG A 241 -9.12 12.33 -12.83
N ARG A 242 -9.29 13.12 -13.91
CA ARG A 242 -9.14 12.63 -15.29
C ARG A 242 -7.73 12.10 -15.57
N LYS A 243 -6.72 12.78 -15.05
CA LYS A 243 -5.30 12.42 -15.20
C LYS A 243 -4.82 11.33 -14.21
N ARG A 244 -5.70 10.89 -13.30
CA ARG A 244 -5.37 9.91 -12.24
C ARG A 244 -4.17 10.36 -11.39
N TRP A 245 -4.14 11.64 -11.05
CA TRP A 245 -3.10 12.29 -10.23
C TRP A 245 -3.47 12.35 -8.75
N VAL A 246 -4.70 11.99 -8.42
CA VAL A 246 -5.22 11.85 -7.06
C VAL A 246 -5.88 10.49 -6.91
N TYR A 247 -5.96 10.04 -5.66
CA TYR A 247 -6.83 8.93 -5.27
C TYR A 247 -7.88 9.44 -4.29
N GLU A 248 -9.11 8.95 -4.44
CA GLU A 248 -10.26 9.38 -3.67
C GLU A 248 -10.94 8.18 -3.03
N GLU A 249 -11.29 8.34 -1.76
CA GLU A 249 -12.00 7.32 -1.01
C GLU A 249 -12.74 7.95 0.16
N ASN A 250 -13.99 7.53 0.39
CA ASN A 250 -14.82 7.98 1.51
C ASN A 250 -14.88 9.52 1.65
N GLY A 251 -15.04 10.24 0.54
CA GLY A 251 -15.14 11.71 0.50
C GLY A 251 -13.82 12.44 0.80
N ARG A 252 -12.70 11.73 0.82
CA ARG A 252 -11.36 12.29 1.02
C ARG A 252 -10.50 12.08 -0.23
N VAL A 253 -9.49 12.94 -0.37
CA VAL A 253 -8.57 12.94 -1.52
C VAL A 253 -7.13 13.09 -1.05
N VAL A 254 -6.20 12.40 -1.71
CA VAL A 254 -4.75 12.60 -1.59
C VAL A 254 -4.13 12.64 -2.98
N ARG A 255 -3.08 13.45 -3.18
CA ARG A 255 -2.31 13.37 -4.43
C ARG A 255 -1.50 12.08 -4.50
N LEU A 256 -1.35 11.57 -5.72
CA LEU A 256 -0.42 10.49 -6.06
C LEU A 256 0.88 11.05 -6.66
N VAL A 257 0.84 12.24 -7.26
CA VAL A 257 2.01 12.90 -7.85
C VAL A 257 3.07 13.11 -6.78
N THR A 258 4.33 12.79 -7.10
CA THR A 258 5.49 13.01 -6.22
C THR A 258 6.18 14.35 -6.55
N ILE A 259 6.74 14.99 -5.53
CA ILE A 259 7.63 16.15 -5.66
C ILE A 259 8.98 15.73 -5.12
N ARG A 260 10.02 15.77 -5.96
CA ARG A 260 11.41 15.62 -5.51
C ARG A 260 11.96 16.99 -5.21
N GLU A 261 12.70 17.14 -4.12
CA GLU A 261 13.47 18.37 -3.87
C GLU A 261 14.68 18.40 -4.82
N ASP A 262 15.00 19.56 -5.36
CA ASP A 262 16.12 19.77 -6.27
C ASP A 262 17.43 19.38 -5.57
N GLY A 263 17.99 18.24 -5.96
CA GLY A 263 19.19 17.64 -5.36
C GLY A 263 19.42 16.18 -5.81
N ASP A 264 18.34 15.45 -6.12
CA ASP A 264 18.37 14.05 -6.58
C ASP A 264 18.10 13.91 -8.10
N ALA A 265 18.61 14.85 -8.90
CA ALA A 265 18.53 14.82 -10.38
C ALA A 265 19.36 13.70 -11.02
N ALA A 266 20.00 12.83 -10.23
CA ALA A 266 20.93 11.81 -10.71
C ALA A 266 20.28 10.56 -11.34
N CYS A 267 18.94 10.46 -11.37
CA CYS A 267 18.24 9.34 -12.01
C CYS A 267 16.92 9.82 -12.63
N LEU A 268 17.02 10.39 -13.83
CA LEU A 268 16.02 10.27 -14.89
C LEU A 268 16.69 9.53 -16.07
#